data_AF-A0A538E3V6-F1
#
_entry.id   AF-A0A538E3V6-F1
#
_cell.length_a   1.000
_cell.length_b   1.000
_cell.length_c   1.000
_cell.angle_alpha   90.00
_cell.angle_beta   90.00
_cell.angle_gamma   90.00
#
_symmetry.space_group_name_H-M   'P 1'
#
loop_
_entity.id
_entity.type
_entity.pdbx_description
1 polymer ?
#
loop_
_entity_poly.entity_id
_entity_poly.type
_entity_poly.pdbx_seq_one_letter_code
_entity_poly.pdbx_strand_id
1 'polypeptide(L)' 'LLLVETATTVRPPRIVVDMLHVSFVDSTGIGALAAGYTAARTAGVEFSVRHLAPFIAEQLRLTGLYDHLVGAES' A
#
# COMPACT_ATOMS: atom_id res chain seq x y z
N LEU A 1 9.46 0.78 -8.34
CA LEU A 1 8.67 -0.41 -8.73
C LEU A 1 8.81 -1.60 -7.76
N LEU A 2 9.55 -1.47 -6.65
CA LEU A 2 9.80 -2.56 -5.69
C LEU A 2 8.54 -3.36 -5.29
N LEU A 3 7.44 -2.67 -4.95
CA LEU A 3 6.20 -3.34 -4.55
C LEU A 3 5.59 -4.20 -5.66
N VAL A 4 5.65 -3.73 -6.91
CA VAL A 4 5.16 -4.47 -8.09
C VAL A 4 6.03 -5.70 -8.36
N GLU A 5 7.34 -5.54 -8.31
CA GLU A 5 8.29 -6.64 -8.49
C GLU A 5 8.13 -7.69 -7.38
N THR A 6 8.01 -7.25 -6.13
CA THR A 6 7.78 -8.15 -4.99
C THR A 6 6.47 -8.93 -5.18
N ALA A 7 5.39 -8.26 -5.57
CA ALA A 7 4.09 -8.89 -5.79
C ALA A 7 4.10 -9.91 -6.94
N THR A 8 4.83 -9.64 -8.02
CA THR A 8 4.74 -10.43 -9.27
C THR A 8 5.82 -11.49 -9.42
N THR A 9 7.03 -11.22 -8.92
CA THR A 9 8.19 -12.10 -9.01
C THR A 9 8.36 -12.95 -7.75
N VAL A 10 8.38 -12.32 -6.57
CA VAL A 10 8.55 -13.05 -5.30
C VAL A 10 7.25 -13.76 -4.90
N ARG A 11 6.10 -13.10 -5.12
CA ARG A 11 4.76 -13.62 -4.81
C ARG A 11 4.64 -14.17 -3.37
N PRO A 12 4.96 -13.36 -2.35
CA PRO A 12 4.73 -13.78 -0.97
C PRO A 12 3.22 -13.94 -0.71
N PRO A 13 2.81 -14.66 0.34
CA PRO A 13 1.39 -14.74 0.70
C PRO A 13 0.79 -13.36 1.07
N ARG A 14 1.60 -12.47 1.65
CA ARG A 14 1.19 -11.12 2.06
C ARG A 14 2.34 -10.12 1.95
N ILE A 15 2.01 -8.89 1.56
CA ILE A 15 2.85 -7.70 1.65
C ILE A 15 2.22 -6.74 2.66
N VAL A 16 2.99 -6.37 3.69
CA VAL A 16 2.60 -5.35 4.67
C VAL A 16 3.56 -4.18 4.56
N VAL A 17 3.01 -3.00 4.28
CA VAL A 17 3.78 -1.76 4.18
C VAL A 17 3.62 -0.99 5.50
N ASP A 18 4.67 -0.98 6.30
CA ASP A 18 4.68 -0.32 7.61
C ASP A 18 5.11 1.14 7.49
N MET A 19 4.21 2.06 7.86
CA MET A 19 4.39 3.50 7.72
C MET A 19 4.78 4.21 9.02
N LEU A 20 5.12 3.47 10.10
CA LEU A 20 5.34 4.03 11.44
C LEU A 20 6.31 5.23 11.49
N HIS A 21 7.35 5.22 10.66
CA HIS A 21 8.36 6.30 10.62
C HIS A 21 8.26 7.18 9.38
N VAL A 22 7.20 7.01 8.58
CA VAL A 22 7.01 7.80 7.36
C VAL A 22 6.30 9.10 7.73
N SER A 23 7.03 10.21 7.63
CA SER A 23 6.54 11.56 7.94
C SER A 23 6.09 12.35 6.71
N PHE A 24 6.18 11.78 5.51
CA PHE A 24 5.72 12.42 4.27
C PHE A 24 5.52 11.38 3.15
N VAL A 25 4.50 11.60 2.32
CA VAL A 25 4.34 10.90 1.03
C VAL A 25 3.99 11.93 -0.04
N ASP A 26 4.68 11.87 -1.17
CA ASP A 26 4.34 12.65 -2.36
C ASP A 26 3.42 11.86 -3.30
N SER A 27 3.10 12.45 -4.46
CA SER A 27 2.31 11.79 -5.50
C SER A 27 2.98 10.52 -6.03
N THR A 28 4.31 10.46 -6.05
CA THR A 28 5.06 9.29 -6.52
C THR A 28 4.94 8.13 -5.53
N GLY A 29 5.04 8.41 -4.23
CA GLY A 29 4.85 7.42 -3.17
C GLY A 29 3.42 6.87 -3.14
N ILE A 30 2.41 7.74 -3.30
CA ILE A 30 1.01 7.31 -3.43
C ILE A 30 0.82 6.42 -4.66
N GLY A 31 1.39 6.82 -5.81
CA GLY A 31 1.34 6.01 -7.03
C GLY A 31 2.02 4.65 -6.87
N ALA A 32 3.12 4.57 -6.11
CA ALA A 32 3.80 3.32 -5.82
C ALA A 32 2.93 2.37 -4.97
N LEU A 33 2.21 2.88 -3.97
CA LEU A 33 1.27 2.10 -3.17
C LEU A 33 0.11 1.57 -4.03
N ALA A 34 -0.47 2.42 -4.88
CA ALA A 34 -1.56 2.03 -5.78
C ALA A 34 -1.14 0.94 -6.78
N ALA A 35 0.04 1.12 -7.41
CA ALA A 35 0.59 0.13 -8.34
C ALA A 35 0.92 -1.19 -7.63
N GLY A 36 1.51 -1.13 -6.44
CA GLY A 36 1.80 -2.30 -5.61
C GLY A 36 0.53 -3.08 -5.24
N TYR A 37 -0.50 -2.39 -4.75
CA TYR A 37 -1.81 -2.99 -4.45
C TYR A 37 -2.45 -3.65 -5.68
N THR A 38 -2.44 -2.97 -6.82
CA THR A 38 -3.00 -3.50 -8.06
C THR A 38 -2.26 -4.76 -8.51
N ALA A 39 -0.93 -4.75 -8.46
CA ALA A 39 -0.11 -5.90 -8.81
C ALA A 39 -0.33 -7.08 -7.84
N ALA A 40 -0.39 -6.81 -6.54
CA ALA A 40 -0.65 -7.83 -5.52
C ALA A 40 -2.03 -8.47 -5.70
N ARG A 41 -3.08 -7.65 -5.87
CA ARG A 41 -4.43 -8.14 -6.16
C ARG A 41 -4.47 -9.02 -7.41
N THR A 42 -3.78 -8.63 -8.47
CA THR A 42 -3.71 -9.39 -9.73
C THR A 42 -2.94 -10.71 -9.55
N ALA A 43 -1.92 -10.73 -8.69
CA ALA A 43 -1.12 -11.91 -8.40
C ALA A 43 -1.73 -12.83 -7.33
N GLY A 44 -2.87 -12.46 -6.71
CA GLY A 44 -3.47 -13.20 -5.59
C GLY A 44 -2.70 -13.05 -4.27
N VAL A 45 -1.94 -11.97 -4.12
CA VAL A 45 -1.15 -11.64 -2.93
C VAL A 45 -1.92 -10.65 -2.06
N GLU A 46 -2.01 -10.90 -0.76
CA GLU A 46 -2.60 -9.93 0.17
C GLU A 46 -1.72 -8.68 0.29
N PHE A 47 -2.33 -7.50 0.33
CA PHE A 47 -1.60 -6.24 0.43
C PHE A 47 -2.28 -5.32 1.44
N SER A 48 -1.50 -4.78 2.38
CA SER A 48 -2.02 -3.85 3.38
C SER A 48 -0.98 -2.78 3.75
N VAL A 49 -1.47 -1.65 4.23
CA VAL A 49 -0.68 -0.56 4.78
C VAL A 49 -1.09 -0.35 6.23
N ARG A 50 -0.13 -0.23 7.15
CA ARG A 50 -0.37 -0.03 8.59
C ARG A 50 0.44 1.12 9.16
N HIS A 51 0.06 1.57 10.36
CA HIS A 51 0.71 2.68 11.08
C HIS A 51 0.82 3.97 10.26
N LEU A 52 -0.22 4.29 9.48
CA LEU A 52 -0.30 5.55 8.73
C LEU A 52 -0.37 6.75 9.68
N ALA A 53 0.45 7.76 9.43
CA ALA A 53 0.26 9.06 10.05
C ALA A 53 -1.08 9.67 9.59
N PRO A 54 -1.81 10.44 10.44
CA PRO A 54 -3.14 10.96 10.10
C PRO A 54 -3.20 11.77 8.80
N PHE A 55 -2.18 12.56 8.50
CA PHE A 55 -2.14 13.35 7.26
C PHE A 55 -1.95 12.47 6.01
N ILE A 56 -1.21 11.36 6.10
CA ILE A 56 -1.04 10.39 5.01
C ILE A 56 -2.36 9.65 4.76
N ALA A 57 -3.03 9.24 5.85
CA ALA A 57 -4.36 8.64 5.76
C ALA A 57 -5.34 9.55 5.01
N GLU A 58 -5.31 10.86 5.27
CA GLU A 58 -6.15 11.83 4.56
C GLU A 58 -5.78 11.96 3.08
N GLN A 59 -4.50 12.01 2.74
CA GLN A 59 -4.07 12.00 1.34
C GLN A 59 -4.56 10.75 0.60
N LEU A 60 -4.51 9.57 1.24
CA LEU A 60 -5.02 8.33 0.65
C LEU A 60 -6.55 8.32 0.49
N ARG A 61 -7.29 8.98 1.38
CA ARG A 61 -8.76 9.13 1.25
C ARG A 61 -9.11 10.00 0.05
N LEU A 62 -8.40 11.11 -0.15
CA LEU A 62 -8.61 12.00 -1.30
C LEU A 62 -8.41 11.29 -2.64
N THR A 63 -7.56 10.25 -2.68
CA THR A 63 -7.33 9.44 -3.87
C THR A 63 -8.23 8.19 -3.93
N GLY A 64 -9.11 7.96 -2.95
CA GLY A 64 -9.94 6.76 -2.85
C GLY A 64 -9.16 5.45 -2.58
N LEU A 65 -7.89 5.56 -2.15
CA LEU A 65 -7.03 4.41 -1.90
C LEU A 65 -7.14 3.89 -0.48
N TYR A 66 -7.55 4.73 0.48
CA TYR A 66 -7.54 4.41 1.90
C TYR A 66 -8.24 3.07 2.21
N ASP A 67 -9.50 2.91 1.78
CA ASP A 67 -10.31 1.72 2.09
C ASP A 67 -9.81 0.44 1.39
N HIS A 68 -8.99 0.59 0.35
CA HIS A 68 -8.37 -0.54 -0.36
C HIS A 68 -7.06 -0.98 0.29
N LEU A 69 -6.34 -0.03 0.90
CA LEU A 69 -5.00 -0.25 1.45
C LEU A 69 -5.02 -0.55 2.95
N VAL A 70 -5.97 0.02 3.66
CA VAL A 70 -6.12 -0.15 5.11
C VAL A 70 -7.22 -1.18 5.33
N GLY A 71 -6.85 -2.45 5.23
CA GLY A 71 -7.73 -3.56 5.58
C GLY A 71 -7.97 -3.59 7.09
N ALA A 72 -9.23 -3.82 7.49
CA ALA A 72 -9.61 -4.00 8.89
C ALA A 72 -8.71 -5.07 9.52
N GLU A 73 -7.98 -4.69 10.57
CA GLU A 73 -7.19 -5.61 11.38
C GLU A 73 -8.09 -6.80 11.75
N SER A 74 -7.80 -7.97 11.18
CA SER A 74 -8.44 -9.24 11.52
C SER A 74 -7.52 -10.01 12.45
#